data_AF-A0A7C8KSI8-F1
#
_entry.id   AF-A0A7C8KSI8-F1
#
_cell.length_a   1.000
_cell.length_b   1.000
_cell.length_c   1.000
_cell.angle_alpha   90.00
_cell.angle_beta   90.00
_cell.angle_gamma   90.00
#
_symmetry.space_group_name_H-M   'P 1'
#
loop_
_entity.id
_entity.type
_entity.pdbx_description
1 polymer ?
#
loop_
_entity_poly.entity_id
_entity_poly.type
_entity_poly.pdbx_seq_one_letter_code
_entity_poly.pdbx_strand_id
1 'polypeptide(L)'
;MSKKRMNTSKINWKLIVIIGSSSLLMIMFLIPTIVVIPFKGHETTASSVEVSATDQPAAAETQPITLESPFHVNVLRTASEQVEKVPLEDYVIHVVASEMPADFELEALKAQALAARTYIIRYLMAENTKKLAGGADVTDTVQHQVYKNNDELR
;
A
#
# COMPACT_ATOMS: atom_id res chain seq x y z
N MET A 1 8.62 41.28 58.10
CA MET A 1 8.54 41.15 56.63
C MET A 1 9.24 39.84 56.23
N SER A 2 8.50 38.75 56.05
CA SER A 2 9.07 37.40 55.86
C SER A 2 9.21 37.06 54.37
N LYS A 3 10.45 36.87 53.89
CA LYS A 3 10.73 36.45 52.51
C LYS A 3 10.56 34.93 52.40
N LYS A 4 9.43 34.50 51.83
CA LYS A 4 9.16 33.11 51.45
C LYS A 4 10.15 32.70 50.35
N ARG A 5 11.14 31.85 50.68
CA ARG A 5 12.03 31.23 49.68
C ARG A 5 11.21 30.23 48.86
N MET A 6 11.01 30.53 47.59
CA MET A 6 10.47 29.59 46.62
C MET A 6 11.58 28.60 46.24
N ASN A 7 11.36 27.33 46.57
CA ASN A 7 12.27 26.25 46.25
C ASN A 7 12.02 25.81 44.81
N THR A 8 12.94 26.12 43.89
CA THR A 8 12.89 25.59 42.52
C THR A 8 13.63 24.25 42.50
N SER A 9 12.88 23.16 42.38
CA SER A 9 13.48 21.83 42.22
C SER A 9 14.26 21.78 40.91
N LYS A 10 15.51 21.30 40.97
CA LYS A 10 16.33 21.06 39.78
C LYS A 10 15.65 19.96 38.96
N ILE A 11 15.01 20.33 37.85
CA ILE A 11 14.30 19.38 36.99
C ILE A 11 15.34 18.53 36.24
N ASN A 12 15.22 17.22 36.37
CA ASN A 12 16.12 16.27 35.73
C ASN A 12 15.81 16.17 34.24
N TRP A 13 16.57 16.90 33.40
CA TRP A 13 16.37 16.95 31.94
C TRP A 13 16.28 15.57 31.28
N LYS A 14 17.14 14.63 31.71
CA LYS A 14 17.11 13.23 31.24
C LYS A 14 15.76 12.57 31.50
N LEU A 15 15.11 12.91 32.60
CA LEU A 15 13.83 12.36 33.02
C LEU A 15 12.68 12.94 32.18
N ILE A 16 12.75 14.23 31.79
CA ILE A 16 11.82 14.81 30.81
C ILE A 16 11.95 14.12 29.45
N VAL A 17 13.17 13.90 28.98
CA VAL A 17 13.42 13.24 27.69
C VAL A 17 12.90 11.80 27.69
N ILE A 18 13.11 11.05 28.77
CA ILE A 18 12.60 9.68 28.91
C ILE A 18 11.06 9.66 28.93
N ILE A 19 10.43 10.55 29.70
CA ILE A 19 8.96 10.64 29.77
C ILE A 19 8.38 11.03 28.40
N GLY A 20 8.99 11.99 27.71
CA GLY A 20 8.55 12.42 26.38
C GLY A 20 8.67 11.31 25.34
N SER A 21 9.80 10.60 25.31
CA SER A 21 10.02 9.47 24.40
C SER A 21 9.06 8.31 24.69
N SER A 22 8.83 7.98 25.96
CA SER A 22 7.86 6.95 26.37
C SER A 22 6.44 7.32 25.98
N SER A 23 6.05 8.59 26.15
CA SER A 23 4.73 9.10 25.75
C SER A 23 4.53 8.98 24.24
N LEU A 24 5.55 9.36 23.45
CA LEU A 24 5.50 9.29 21.99
C LEU A 24 5.34 7.84 21.48
N LEU A 25 6.11 6.90 22.06
CA LEU A 25 5.98 5.48 21.72
C LEU A 25 4.60 4.93 22.09
N MET A 26 4.06 5.30 23.26
CA MET A 26 2.75 4.83 23.70
C MET A 26 1.62 5.33 22.79
N ILE A 27 1.71 6.58 22.32
CA ILE A 27 0.75 7.16 21.36
C ILE A 27 0.82 6.43 20.01
N MET A 28 2.01 6.07 19.54
CA MET A 28 2.21 5.34 18.27
C MET A 28 1.51 3.98 18.25
N PHE A 29 1.38 3.31 19.40
CA PHE A 29 0.63 2.05 19.52
C PHE A 29 -0.84 2.23 19.90
N LEU A 30 -1.19 3.24 20.71
CA LEU A 30 -2.57 3.48 21.15
C LEU A 30 -3.48 3.96 20.01
N ILE A 31 -2.97 4.81 19.12
CA ILE A 31 -3.81 5.37 18.04
C ILE A 31 -4.30 4.27 17.08
N PRO A 32 -3.44 3.41 16.50
CA PRO A 32 -3.90 2.33 15.62
C PRO A 32 -4.82 1.32 16.33
N THR A 33 -4.55 0.99 17.60
CA THR A 33 -5.35 0.01 18.34
C THR A 33 -6.76 0.52 18.62
N ILE A 34 -6.94 1.78 19.04
CA ILE A 34 -8.26 2.37 19.29
C ILE A 34 -9.09 2.47 18.00
N VAL A 35 -8.46 2.79 16.86
CA VAL A 35 -9.16 2.92 15.58
C VAL A 35 -9.66 1.57 15.05
N VAL A 36 -8.95 0.47 15.31
CA VAL A 36 -9.32 -0.88 14.84
C VAL A 36 -10.36 -1.58 15.74
N ILE A 37 -10.43 -1.26 17.03
CA ILE A 37 -11.41 -1.86 17.97
C ILE A 37 -12.88 -1.75 17.49
N PRO A 38 -13.40 -0.60 17.05
CA PRO A 38 -14.79 -0.50 16.57
C PRO A 38 -15.02 -1.19 15.22
N PHE A 39 -13.97 -1.61 14.51
CA PHE A 39 -14.04 -2.43 13.30
C PHE A 39 -14.05 -3.95 13.59
N LYS A 40 -13.87 -4.37 14.86
CA LYS A 40 -14.24 -5.73 15.28
C LYS A 40 -15.76 -5.80 15.43
N GLY A 41 -16.44 -6.12 14.34
CA GLY A 41 -17.84 -6.55 14.36
C GLY A 41 -18.05 -7.72 15.33
N HIS A 42 -19.28 -7.84 15.84
CA HIS A 42 -19.75 -8.88 16.77
C HIS A 42 -19.20 -10.28 16.48
N GLU A 43 -18.16 -10.69 17.21
CA GLU A 43 -17.82 -12.09 17.40
C GLU A 43 -18.20 -12.44 18.84
N THR A 44 -19.46 -12.82 18.99
CA THR A 44 -19.99 -13.55 20.13
C THR A 44 -19.07 -14.71 20.44
N THR A 45 -18.67 -14.86 21.70
CA THR A 45 -18.15 -16.11 22.23
C THR A 45 -19.17 -17.23 22.00
N ALA A 46 -19.02 -18.00 20.92
CA ALA A 46 -19.65 -19.29 20.75
C ALA A 46 -18.83 -20.15 19.78
N SER A 47 -18.37 -21.27 20.33
CA SER A 47 -17.89 -22.47 19.63
C SER A 47 -16.58 -22.39 18.87
N SER A 48 -15.67 -23.26 19.32
CA SER A 48 -14.82 -24.03 18.43
C SER A 48 -15.57 -24.40 17.15
N VAL A 49 -15.19 -23.78 16.04
CA VAL A 49 -15.24 -24.47 14.77
C VAL A 49 -13.81 -24.93 14.56
N GLU A 50 -13.59 -26.22 14.80
CA GLU A 50 -12.53 -26.93 14.10
C GLU A 50 -12.64 -26.51 12.64
N VAL A 51 -11.67 -25.74 12.17
CA VAL A 51 -11.33 -25.78 10.74
C VAL A 51 -10.74 -27.17 10.56
N SER A 52 -11.64 -28.14 10.32
CA SER A 52 -11.27 -29.37 9.65
C SER A 52 -10.50 -28.95 8.41
N ALA A 53 -9.20 -29.18 8.46
CA ALA A 53 -8.40 -29.35 7.28
C ALA A 53 -9.04 -30.48 6.48
N THR A 54 -9.94 -30.10 5.56
CA THR A 54 -10.15 -30.92 4.38
C THR A 54 -9.08 -30.49 3.41
N ASP A 55 -7.95 -31.18 3.51
CA ASP A 55 -7.01 -31.37 2.41
C ASP A 55 -7.82 -31.85 1.20
N GLN A 56 -8.17 -30.91 0.34
CA GLN A 56 -8.43 -31.19 -1.06
C GLN A 56 -7.70 -30.09 -1.85
N PRO A 57 -6.56 -30.41 -2.49
CA PRO A 57 -6.00 -29.56 -3.52
C PRO A 57 -6.96 -29.61 -4.71
N ALA A 58 -7.98 -28.75 -4.67
CA ALA A 58 -8.71 -28.38 -5.85
C ALA A 58 -7.72 -27.58 -6.70
N ALA A 59 -7.16 -28.25 -7.71
CA ALA A 59 -6.36 -27.66 -8.75
C ALA A 59 -7.02 -26.33 -9.17
N ALA A 60 -6.35 -25.22 -8.86
CA ALA A 60 -6.70 -23.94 -9.43
C ALA A 60 -6.57 -24.13 -10.94
N GLU A 61 -7.71 -24.22 -11.61
CA GLU A 61 -7.74 -24.14 -13.06
C GLU A 61 -7.08 -22.80 -13.42
N THR A 62 -5.88 -22.87 -14.00
CA THR A 62 -5.21 -21.79 -14.73
C THR A 62 -6.04 -21.43 -15.96
N GLN A 63 -7.23 -20.89 -15.74
CA GLN A 63 -7.92 -20.09 -16.74
C GLN A 63 -7.25 -18.72 -16.67
N PRO A 64 -6.69 -18.18 -17.77
CA PRO A 64 -6.20 -16.81 -17.76
C PRO A 64 -7.39 -15.91 -17.41
N ILE A 65 -7.32 -15.22 -16.27
CA ILE A 65 -8.32 -14.23 -15.90
C ILE A 65 -8.09 -13.05 -16.86
N THR A 66 -8.73 -13.10 -18.04
CA THR A 66 -8.73 -11.96 -18.95
C THR A 66 -9.69 -10.93 -18.37
N LEU A 67 -9.14 -10.01 -17.57
CA LEU A 67 -9.88 -8.87 -17.05
C LEU A 67 -10.05 -7.86 -18.19
N GLU A 68 -11.05 -8.10 -19.03
CA GLU A 68 -11.45 -7.21 -20.12
C GLU A 68 -11.89 -5.86 -19.55
N SER A 69 -10.94 -4.93 -19.41
CA SER A 69 -11.20 -3.54 -19.04
C SER A 69 -11.24 -2.69 -20.31
N PRO A 70 -12.29 -1.87 -20.53
CA PRO A 70 -12.31 -0.94 -21.65
C PRO A 70 -11.23 0.16 -21.51
N PHE A 71 -10.67 0.34 -20.32
CA PHE A 71 -9.64 1.33 -20.02
C PHE A 71 -8.24 0.78 -20.28
N HIS A 72 -7.41 1.61 -20.90
CA HIS A 72 -6.04 1.28 -21.24
C HIS A 72 -5.11 2.39 -20.76
N VAL A 73 -3.87 2.03 -20.46
CA VAL A 73 -2.78 2.92 -20.10
C VAL A 73 -1.72 2.83 -21.18
N ASN A 74 -1.31 3.97 -21.73
CA ASN A 74 -0.20 4.02 -22.68
C ASN A 74 1.11 4.25 -21.90
N VAL A 75 1.95 3.24 -21.83
CA VAL A 75 3.21 3.27 -21.07
C VAL A 75 4.37 3.51 -22.00
N LEU A 76 5.15 4.56 -21.78
CA LEU A 76 6.41 4.78 -22.45
C LEU A 76 7.50 3.91 -21.82
N ARG A 77 8.03 2.98 -22.62
CA ARG A 77 9.16 2.12 -22.28
C ARG A 77 10.45 2.92 -22.42
N THR A 78 11.11 3.25 -21.31
CA THR A 78 12.29 4.12 -21.34
C THR A 78 13.47 3.46 -22.05
N ALA A 79 13.59 2.13 -21.97
CA ALA A 79 14.68 1.39 -22.60
C ALA A 79 14.60 1.30 -24.13
N SER A 80 13.38 1.26 -24.69
CA SER A 80 13.14 1.09 -26.13
C SER A 80 12.52 2.31 -26.81
N GLU A 81 12.16 3.33 -26.03
CA GLU A 81 11.41 4.53 -26.46
C GLU A 81 10.06 4.22 -27.15
N GLN A 82 9.51 3.03 -26.93
CA GLN A 82 8.24 2.60 -27.50
C GLN A 82 7.08 2.81 -26.53
N VAL A 83 5.89 3.04 -27.07
CA VAL A 83 4.66 3.17 -26.29
C VAL A 83 3.91 1.85 -26.34
N GLU A 84 3.70 1.25 -25.17
CA GLU A 84 2.93 0.03 -25.00
C GLU A 84 1.51 0.39 -24.51
N LYS A 85 0.49 -0.11 -25.20
CA LYS A 85 -0.91 0.07 -24.78
C LYS A 85 -1.34 -1.15 -23.98
N VAL A 86 -1.54 -0.95 -22.69
CA VAL A 86 -1.81 -2.04 -21.73
C VAL A 86 -3.21 -1.87 -21.15
N PRO A 87 -4.04 -2.93 -21.05
CA PRO A 87 -5.29 -2.88 -20.29
C PRO A 87 -5.04 -2.42 -18.84
N LEU A 88 -5.98 -1.68 -18.27
CA LEU A 88 -5.80 -1.10 -16.93
C LEU A 88 -5.47 -2.15 -15.86
N GLU A 89 -6.15 -3.29 -15.88
CA GLU A 89 -5.95 -4.33 -14.86
C GLU A 89 -4.61 -5.03 -15.04
N ASP A 90 -4.19 -5.30 -16.28
CA ASP A 90 -2.85 -5.82 -16.57
C ASP A 90 -1.77 -4.84 -16.12
N TYR A 91 -1.95 -3.53 -16.37
CA TYR A 91 -1.03 -2.50 -15.89
C TYR A 91 -0.89 -2.56 -14.36
N VAL A 92 -2.00 -2.66 -13.63
CA VAL A 92 -1.98 -2.77 -12.15
C VAL A 92 -1.27 -4.05 -11.69
N ILE A 93 -1.54 -5.20 -12.32
CA ILE A 93 -0.87 -6.47 -12.00
C ILE A 93 0.66 -6.32 -12.15
N HIS A 94 1.10 -5.80 -13.29
CA HIS A 94 2.51 -5.58 -13.59
C HIS A 94 3.17 -4.60 -12.60
N VAL A 95 2.49 -3.52 -12.21
CA VAL A 95 3.00 -2.57 -11.20
C VAL A 95 3.13 -3.25 -9.83
N VAL A 96 2.11 -3.99 -9.39
CA VAL A 96 2.16 -4.69 -8.10
C VAL A 96 3.31 -5.70 -8.07
N ALA A 97 3.48 -6.49 -9.14
CA ALA A 97 4.58 -7.44 -9.26
C ALA A 97 5.96 -6.76 -9.33
N SER A 98 6.02 -5.51 -9.79
CA SER A 98 7.27 -4.74 -9.89
C SER A 98 7.69 -4.08 -8.58
N GLU A 99 6.73 -3.67 -7.76
CA GLU A 99 6.93 -2.88 -6.54
C GLU A 99 6.87 -3.71 -5.25
N MET A 100 6.17 -4.86 -5.29
CA MET A 100 5.94 -5.71 -4.11
C MET A 100 6.40 -7.15 -4.35
N PRO A 101 7.18 -7.75 -3.43
CA PRO A 101 7.53 -9.16 -3.48
C PRO A 101 6.29 -10.06 -3.44
N ALA A 102 6.31 -11.15 -4.21
CA ALA A 102 5.16 -12.07 -4.30
C ALA A 102 4.90 -12.86 -3.01
N ASP A 103 5.88 -12.95 -2.11
CA ASP A 103 5.81 -13.61 -0.80
C ASP A 103 5.24 -12.71 0.31
N PHE A 104 4.87 -11.46 -0.01
CA PHE A 104 4.18 -10.59 0.94
C PHE A 104 2.78 -11.10 1.29
N GLU A 105 2.30 -10.67 2.45
CA GLU A 105 0.94 -10.93 2.90
C GLU A 105 -0.09 -10.51 1.84
N LEU A 106 -1.10 -11.36 1.65
CA LEU A 106 -2.13 -11.16 0.62
C LEU A 106 -2.83 -9.80 0.76
N GLU A 107 -3.05 -9.34 2.00
CA GLU A 107 -3.68 -8.04 2.26
C GLU A 107 -2.77 -6.86 1.88
N ALA A 108 -1.44 -7.03 1.96
CA ALA A 108 -0.50 -6.02 1.47
C ALA A 108 -0.55 -5.91 -0.05
N LEU A 109 -0.60 -7.05 -0.76
CA LEU A 109 -0.73 -7.10 -2.22
C LEU A 109 -2.04 -6.44 -2.68
N LYS A 110 -3.16 -6.70 -1.99
CA LYS A 110 -4.45 -6.05 -2.26
C LYS A 110 -4.40 -4.54 -2.02
N ALA A 111 -3.79 -4.10 -0.92
CA ALA A 111 -3.63 -2.68 -0.62
C ALA A 111 -2.81 -1.97 -1.70
N GLN A 112 -1.73 -2.60 -2.17
CA GLN A 112 -0.89 -2.07 -3.24
C GLN A 112 -1.65 -2.03 -4.58
N ALA A 113 -2.43 -3.05 -4.91
CA ALA A 113 -3.26 -3.04 -6.12
C ALA A 113 -4.24 -1.87 -6.13
N LEU A 114 -4.91 -1.62 -5.00
CA LEU A 114 -5.80 -0.46 -4.84
C LEU A 114 -5.06 0.87 -4.95
N ALA A 115 -3.89 0.99 -4.32
CA ALA A 115 -3.07 2.19 -4.40
C ALA A 115 -2.61 2.46 -5.84
N ALA A 116 -2.13 1.42 -6.53
CA ALA A 116 -1.65 1.51 -7.91
C ALA A 116 -2.77 1.95 -8.86
N ARG A 117 -3.94 1.32 -8.75
CA ARG A 117 -5.13 1.66 -9.54
C ARG A 117 -5.64 3.07 -9.27
N THR A 118 -5.67 3.48 -8.00
CA THR A 118 -6.11 4.83 -7.61
C THR A 118 -5.18 5.89 -8.17
N TYR A 119 -3.87 5.67 -8.08
CA TYR A 119 -2.87 6.58 -8.63
C TYR A 119 -3.07 6.76 -10.14
N ILE A 120 -3.11 5.68 -10.91
CA ILE A 120 -3.15 5.79 -12.37
C ILE A 120 -4.45 6.42 -12.87
N ILE A 121 -5.60 6.08 -12.27
CA ILE A 121 -6.88 6.70 -12.61
C ILE A 121 -6.84 8.20 -12.30
N ARG A 122 -6.40 8.58 -11.10
CA ARG A 122 -6.30 10.00 -10.72
C ARG A 122 -5.35 10.76 -11.65
N TYR A 123 -4.24 10.14 -12.04
CA TYR A 123 -3.27 10.73 -12.94
C TYR A 123 -3.88 10.96 -14.33
N LEU A 124 -4.54 9.94 -14.90
CA LEU A 124 -5.19 10.05 -16.21
C LEU A 124 -6.35 11.06 -16.25
N MET A 125 -7.06 11.23 -15.13
CA MET A 125 -8.17 12.18 -15.01
C MET A 125 -7.72 13.63 -14.79
N ALA A 126 -6.46 13.87 -14.44
CA ALA A 126 -6.00 15.23 -14.19
C ALA A 126 -5.92 16.02 -15.51
N GLU A 127 -6.55 17.19 -15.56
CA GLU A 127 -6.70 18.00 -16.78
C GLU A 127 -5.37 18.59 -17.30
N ASN A 128 -4.35 18.65 -16.46
CA ASN A 128 -3.04 19.24 -16.78
C ASN A 128 -1.96 18.19 -17.12
N THR A 129 -2.36 16.95 -17.35
CA THR A 129 -1.41 15.87 -17.61
C THR A 129 -0.91 15.96 -19.05
N LYS A 130 0.28 16.53 -19.24
CA LYS A 130 0.89 16.65 -20.56
C LYS A 130 1.25 15.24 -21.04
N LYS A 131 0.71 14.84 -22.19
CA LYS A 131 1.10 13.60 -22.86
C LYS A 131 2.61 13.59 -23.09
N LEU A 132 3.22 12.45 -22.79
CA LEU A 132 4.64 12.22 -22.97
C LEU A 132 4.95 11.94 -24.46
N ALA A 133 6.21 11.67 -24.77
CA ALA A 133 6.63 11.27 -26.11
C ALA A 133 5.77 10.11 -26.64
N GLY A 134 5.44 10.15 -27.93
CA GLY A 134 4.60 9.13 -28.57
C GLY A 134 3.14 9.10 -28.10
N GLY A 135 2.67 10.09 -27.33
CA GLY A 135 1.30 10.12 -26.81
C GLY A 135 1.10 9.25 -25.57
N ALA A 136 2.18 8.82 -24.92
CA ALA A 136 2.11 8.04 -23.69
C ALA A 136 1.52 8.83 -22.52
N ASP A 137 0.88 8.09 -21.62
CA ASP A 137 0.32 8.59 -20.38
C ASP A 137 1.40 8.65 -19.30
N VAL A 138 2.10 7.52 -19.09
CA VAL A 138 3.08 7.34 -18.01
C VAL A 138 4.38 6.74 -18.55
N THR A 139 5.42 6.74 -17.71
CA THR A 139 6.70 6.04 -17.96
C THR A 139 6.83 4.82 -17.07
N ASP A 140 7.66 3.86 -17.47
CA ASP A 140 7.99 2.63 -16.73
C ASP A 140 8.95 2.84 -15.53
N THR A 141 9.10 4.08 -15.05
CA THR A 141 10.08 4.46 -14.03
C THR A 141 9.41 5.00 -12.76
N VAL A 142 10.21 5.22 -11.72
CA VAL A 142 9.78 5.82 -10.42
C VAL A 142 9.14 7.21 -10.54
N GLN A 143 9.26 7.88 -11.70
CA GLN A 143 8.56 9.15 -11.95
C GLN A 143 7.04 8.99 -11.85
N HIS A 144 6.54 7.81 -12.24
CA HIS A 144 5.14 7.45 -12.12
C HIS A 144 4.99 6.25 -11.18
N GLN A 145 5.25 5.05 -11.69
CA GLN A 145 5.26 3.78 -10.99
C GLN A 145 6.22 2.86 -11.73
N VAL A 146 6.93 1.99 -11.00
CA VAL A 146 7.76 0.98 -11.65
C VAL A 146 6.84 -0.01 -12.36
N TYR A 147 7.07 -0.20 -13.66
CA TYR A 147 6.27 -1.11 -14.49
C TYR A 147 7.18 -2.04 -15.29
N LYS A 148 7.03 -3.34 -15.05
CA LYS A 148 7.70 -4.42 -15.79
C LYS A 148 6.68 -5.32 -16.46
N ASN A 149 6.94 -5.68 -17.71
CA ASN A 149 6.09 -6.65 -18.40
C ASN A 149 6.43 -8.09 -17.98
N ASN A 150 5.65 -9.06 -18.45
CA ASN A 150 5.87 -10.49 -18.14
C ASN A 150 7.27 -11.01 -18.50
N ASP A 151 7.96 -10.40 -19.48
CA ASP A 151 9.30 -10.83 -19.84
C ASP A 151 10.36 -10.37 -18.84
N GLU A 152 10.12 -9.25 -18.16
CA GLU A 152 10.99 -8.63 -17.18
C GLU A 152 10.73 -9.08 -15.73
N LEU A 153 9.59 -9.72 -15.48
CA LEU A 153 9.16 -10.23 -14.16
C LEU A 153 9.64 -11.67 -13.88
N ARG A 154 10.48 -12.24 -14.75
CA ARG A 154 11.00 -13.62 -14.62
C ARG A 154 12.04 -13.79 -13.52
#